data_AF-A0A2I4CTD6-F1
#
_entry.id   AF-A0A2I4CTD6-F1
#
_cell.length_a   1.000
_cell.length_b   1.000
_cell.length_c   1.000
_cell.angle_alpha   90.00
_cell.angle_beta   90.00
_cell.angle_gamma   90.00
#
_symmetry.space_group_name_H-M   'P 1'
#
loop_
_entity.id
_entity.type
_entity.pdbx_description
1 polymer ?
#
loop_
_entity_poly.entity_id
_entity_poly.type
_entity_poly.pdbx_seq_one_letter_code
_entity_poly.pdbx_strand_id
1 'polypeptide(L)'
;MIFIFFIVFLPGVKLQNQQDHRVLLDQCHGGSCYPQLGDLMVGRAAQLSASSTCGLNGPQKYCIVGYLEEEQKCFFCDSRRPYNHYNNPNSHGVENIITTFDSKRKMKWWQSENGVHQVSIQLDLETVFQFSHLVLTFKSFRPAAMLVERSKDFGRSWKVFRYFAEDCALHFPSVSDETASNINDVVCDSRYSGPEPSTGGEVVLKALDPVFEIQNPYAPNIQEL
;
A
#
# COMPACT_ATOMS: atom_id res chain seq x y z
N MET A 1 -45.15 -37.75 15.90
CA MET A 1 -43.84 -37.08 15.67
C MET A 1 -43.46 -36.38 16.95
N ILE A 2 -42.51 -36.94 17.69
CA ILE A 2 -42.14 -36.52 19.06
C ILE A 2 -41.01 -35.50 18.93
N PHE A 3 -41.22 -34.28 19.45
CA PHE A 3 -40.16 -33.27 19.55
C PHE A 3 -39.40 -33.49 20.86
N ILE A 4 -38.15 -33.94 20.76
CA ILE A 4 -37.23 -34.04 21.90
C ILE A 4 -36.43 -32.74 21.95
N PHE A 5 -36.73 -31.90 22.94
CA PHE A 5 -35.88 -30.75 23.30
C PHE A 5 -34.74 -31.25 24.19
N PHE A 6 -33.51 -31.22 23.68
CA PHE A 6 -32.31 -31.34 24.53
C PHE A 6 -31.95 -29.96 25.06
N ILE A 7 -32.33 -29.68 26.31
CA ILE A 7 -31.81 -28.55 27.07
C ILE A 7 -30.44 -28.96 27.61
N VAL A 8 -29.37 -28.47 26.96
CA VAL A 8 -28.00 -28.64 27.45
C VAL A 8 -27.74 -27.57 28.51
N PHE A 9 -27.64 -27.97 29.77
CA PHE A 9 -27.12 -27.12 30.84
C PHE A 9 -25.59 -27.13 30.77
N LEU A 10 -24.99 -26.03 30.32
CA LEU A 10 -23.55 -25.80 30.47
C LEU A 10 -23.28 -25.30 31.90
N PRO A 11 -22.31 -25.87 32.63
CA PRO A 11 -21.89 -25.34 33.91
C PRO A 11 -21.27 -23.96 33.69
N GLY A 12 -21.71 -22.97 34.49
CA GLY A 12 -21.26 -21.60 34.41
C GLY A 12 -19.74 -21.50 34.56
N VAL A 13 -19.06 -21.17 33.48
CA VAL A 13 -17.67 -20.72 33.50
C VAL A 13 -17.68 -19.29 34.05
N LYS A 14 -17.19 -19.10 35.28
CA LYS A 14 -16.77 -17.79 35.76
C LYS A 14 -15.54 -17.37 34.95
N LEU A 15 -15.72 -16.49 33.97
CA LEU A 15 -14.60 -15.71 33.43
C LEU A 15 -14.24 -14.61 34.44
N GLN A 16 -13.34 -14.94 35.37
CA GLN A 16 -12.45 -13.95 35.95
C GLN A 16 -11.34 -13.71 34.93
N ASN A 17 -11.46 -12.64 34.15
CA ASN A 17 -10.27 -11.92 33.70
C ASN A 17 -10.60 -10.44 33.50
N GLN A 18 -10.78 -9.76 34.63
CA GLN A 18 -10.96 -8.33 34.72
C GLN A 18 -9.56 -7.68 34.75
N GLN A 19 -8.79 -7.78 33.66
CA GLN A 19 -7.44 -7.19 33.63
C GLN A 19 -6.81 -6.96 32.23
N ASP A 20 -7.60 -6.68 31.19
CA ASP A 20 -7.05 -6.33 29.86
C ASP A 20 -7.68 -5.06 29.26
N HIS A 21 -8.11 -4.13 30.11
CA HIS A 21 -8.67 -2.83 29.69
C HIS A 21 -8.10 -1.66 30.52
N ARG A 22 -6.90 -1.83 31.07
CA ARG A 22 -6.23 -0.86 31.96
C ARG A 22 -4.72 -0.69 31.71
N VAL A 23 -4.21 -0.99 30.50
CA VAL A 23 -2.78 -0.82 30.18
C VAL A 23 -2.51 0.35 29.20
N LEU A 24 -3.54 1.05 28.72
CA LEU A 24 -3.38 2.12 27.71
C LEU A 24 -3.54 3.55 28.23
N LEU A 25 -3.74 3.76 29.54
CA LEU A 25 -4.05 5.09 30.08
C LEU A 25 -3.17 5.52 31.26
N ASP A 26 -1.87 5.17 31.24
CA ASP A 26 -0.93 5.64 32.28
C ASP A 26 0.48 5.99 31.77
N GLN A 27 0.68 6.14 30.45
CA GLN A 27 2.02 6.34 29.86
C GLN A 27 2.40 7.77 29.50
N CYS A 28 1.63 8.76 29.99
CA CYS A 28 1.87 10.17 29.69
C CYS A 28 1.97 11.02 30.96
N HIS A 29 2.82 10.60 31.90
CA HIS A 29 3.13 11.39 33.09
C HIS A 29 4.02 12.60 32.75
N GLY A 30 3.40 13.68 32.28
CA GLY A 30 4.03 15.01 32.17
C GLY A 30 5.05 15.20 31.05
N GLY A 31 5.19 14.23 30.14
CA GLY A 31 6.07 14.29 28.97
C GLY A 31 5.33 14.23 27.64
N SER A 32 6.04 14.46 26.54
CA SER A 32 5.51 14.27 25.19
C SER A 32 5.23 12.79 24.93
N CYS A 33 4.01 12.49 24.51
CA CYS A 33 3.60 11.16 24.08
C CYS A 33 3.37 11.14 22.59
N TYR A 34 3.84 10.09 21.95
CA TYR A 34 3.66 9.85 20.53
C TYR A 34 2.95 8.52 20.33
N PRO A 35 1.94 8.47 19.44
CA PRO A 35 1.29 7.20 19.10
C PRO A 35 2.31 6.25 18.46
N GLN A 36 2.04 4.94 18.56
CA GLN A 36 2.90 3.95 17.90
C GLN A 36 2.82 4.08 16.38
N LEU A 37 3.97 3.92 15.73
CA LEU A 37 4.05 3.81 14.28
C LEU A 37 3.44 2.48 13.82
N GLY A 38 2.69 2.52 12.73
CA GLY A 38 2.05 1.35 12.16
C GLY A 38 1.78 1.52 10.68
N ASP A 39 1.48 0.41 10.02
CA ASP A 39 1.05 0.43 8.62
C ASP A 39 -0.40 0.93 8.53
N LEU A 40 -0.59 2.03 7.81
CA LEU A 40 -1.89 2.67 7.62
C LEU A 40 -2.86 1.80 6.81
N MET A 41 -2.39 0.84 6.03
CA MET A 41 -3.25 -0.05 5.25
C MET A 41 -3.92 -1.13 6.09
N VAL A 42 -3.33 -1.52 7.24
CA VAL A 42 -3.86 -2.60 8.09
C VAL A 42 -5.23 -2.21 8.64
N GLY A 43 -6.22 -3.08 8.41
CA GLY A 43 -7.62 -2.84 8.81
C GLY A 43 -8.40 -1.90 7.87
N ARG A 44 -7.78 -1.40 6.78
CA ARG A 44 -8.39 -0.44 5.85
C ARG A 44 -8.59 -0.96 4.44
N ALA A 45 -8.81 -2.27 4.29
CA ALA A 45 -9.04 -2.90 2.99
C ALA A 45 -10.23 -2.28 2.23
N ALA A 46 -11.28 -1.85 2.95
CA ALA A 46 -12.47 -1.25 2.35
C ALA A 46 -12.26 0.19 1.85
N GLN A 47 -11.17 0.83 2.28
CA GLN A 47 -10.79 2.19 1.89
C GLN A 47 -9.75 2.21 0.76
N LEU A 48 -9.33 1.03 0.30
CA LEU A 48 -8.48 0.89 -0.87
C LEU A 48 -9.33 0.83 -2.13
N SER A 49 -8.95 1.61 -3.14
CA SER A 49 -9.54 1.55 -4.46
C SER A 49 -8.45 1.53 -5.53
N ALA A 50 -8.75 0.91 -6.67
CA ALA A 50 -7.89 0.92 -7.84
C ALA A 50 -8.73 1.25 -9.08
N SER A 51 -8.18 2.05 -9.99
CA SER A 51 -8.88 2.44 -11.22
C SER A 51 -9.03 1.30 -12.22
N SER A 52 -8.19 0.26 -12.13
CA SER A 52 -8.23 -0.93 -12.98
C SER A 52 -7.90 -2.16 -12.14
N THR A 53 -8.52 -3.30 -12.45
CA THR A 53 -8.23 -4.60 -11.84
C THR A 53 -8.59 -5.69 -12.83
N CYS A 54 -7.69 -6.64 -13.05
CA CYS A 54 -7.95 -7.73 -13.99
C CYS A 54 -9.06 -8.65 -13.48
N GLY A 55 -9.78 -9.27 -14.41
CA GLY A 55 -10.66 -10.39 -14.12
C GLY A 55 -11.97 -10.06 -13.40
N LEU A 56 -12.36 -8.78 -13.28
CA LEU A 56 -13.58 -8.38 -12.58
C LEU A 56 -14.87 -8.78 -13.33
N ASN A 57 -14.86 -8.75 -14.67
CA ASN A 57 -16.02 -9.09 -15.49
C ASN A 57 -16.00 -10.55 -16.01
N GLY A 58 -14.93 -11.29 -15.74
CA GLY A 58 -14.71 -12.65 -16.20
C GLY A 58 -13.22 -12.97 -16.33
N PRO A 59 -12.82 -14.25 -16.50
CA PRO A 59 -11.42 -14.64 -16.56
C PRO A 59 -10.66 -13.92 -17.70
N GLN A 60 -9.57 -13.23 -17.36
CA GLN A 60 -8.70 -12.54 -18.31
C GLN A 60 -7.34 -13.23 -18.38
N LYS A 61 -6.86 -13.56 -19.59
CA LYS A 61 -5.53 -14.17 -19.78
C LYS A 61 -4.44 -13.10 -19.63
N TYR A 62 -3.40 -13.38 -18.85
CA TYR A 62 -2.20 -12.53 -18.76
C TYR A 62 -0.95 -13.39 -18.90
N CYS A 63 0.20 -12.77 -19.15
CA CYS A 63 1.45 -13.50 -19.26
C CYS A 63 2.57 -12.75 -18.56
N ILE A 64 3.47 -13.50 -17.93
CA ILE A 64 4.64 -12.97 -17.24
C ILE A 64 5.81 -13.05 -18.22
N VAL A 65 6.44 -11.91 -18.48
CA VAL A 65 7.62 -11.80 -19.35
C VAL A 65 8.82 -11.59 -18.43
N GLY A 66 9.73 -12.57 -18.38
CA GLY A 66 11.00 -12.45 -17.69
C GLY A 66 12.13 -12.15 -18.67
N TYR A 67 13.02 -11.21 -18.35
CA TYR A 67 14.17 -10.85 -19.20
C TYR A 67 15.08 -12.05 -19.53
N LEU A 68 15.09 -13.07 -18.65
CA LEU A 68 15.92 -14.27 -18.76
C LEU A 68 15.11 -15.55 -19.05
N GLU A 69 13.78 -15.48 -19.12
CA GLU A 69 12.94 -16.66 -19.42
C GLU A 69 12.72 -16.75 -20.93
N GLU A 70 13.23 -17.81 -21.56
CA GLU A 70 13.05 -18.06 -23.01
C GLU A 70 11.58 -18.31 -23.39
N GLU A 71 10.75 -18.77 -22.44
CA GLU A 71 9.33 -19.04 -22.63
C GLU A 71 8.44 -18.12 -21.79
N GLN A 72 7.52 -17.44 -22.46
CA GLN A 72 6.49 -16.62 -21.83
C GLN A 72 5.43 -17.51 -21.16
N LYS A 73 5.35 -17.46 -19.82
CA LYS A 73 4.32 -18.20 -19.06
C LYS A 73 3.04 -17.39 -18.96
N CYS A 74 1.93 -18.00 -19.39
CA CYS A 74 0.61 -17.38 -19.37
C CYS A 74 -0.33 -18.03 -18.35
N PHE A 75 -1.15 -17.20 -17.72
CA PHE A 75 -2.08 -17.57 -16.66
C PHE A 75 -3.43 -16.87 -16.89
N PHE A 76 -4.42 -17.18 -16.05
CA PHE A 76 -5.72 -16.49 -16.05
C PHE A 76 -5.89 -15.75 -14.73
N CYS A 77 -6.43 -14.54 -14.81
CA CYS A 77 -6.85 -13.72 -13.67
C CYS A 77 -8.38 -13.77 -13.56
N ASP A 78 -8.89 -14.15 -12.40
CA ASP A 78 -10.33 -14.17 -12.07
C ASP A 78 -10.56 -13.54 -10.69
N SER A 79 -10.75 -12.21 -10.69
CA SER A 79 -10.90 -11.41 -9.47
C SER A 79 -12.37 -11.16 -9.10
N ARG A 80 -13.31 -11.97 -9.63
CA ARG A 80 -14.74 -11.87 -9.27
C ARG A 80 -15.03 -12.23 -7.82
N ARG A 81 -14.10 -12.92 -7.16
CA ARG A 81 -14.14 -13.31 -5.74
C ARG A 81 -12.80 -12.97 -5.08
N PRO A 82 -12.76 -12.76 -3.76
CA PRO A 82 -11.51 -12.51 -3.04
C PRO A 82 -10.49 -13.64 -3.21
N TYR A 83 -9.21 -13.30 -3.08
CA TYR A 83 -8.12 -14.27 -3.12
C TYR A 83 -8.27 -15.33 -2.02
N ASN A 84 -8.11 -16.59 -2.41
CA ASN A 84 -8.00 -17.70 -1.48
C ASN A 84 -6.97 -18.69 -2.02
N HIS A 85 -5.94 -18.97 -1.23
CA HIS A 85 -4.83 -19.83 -1.65
C HIS A 85 -5.26 -21.22 -2.18
N TYR A 86 -6.35 -21.79 -1.65
CA TYR A 86 -6.81 -23.13 -2.03
C TYR A 86 -7.92 -23.08 -3.09
N ASN A 87 -8.88 -22.15 -2.93
CA ASN A 87 -10.11 -22.15 -3.72
C ASN A 87 -10.10 -21.13 -4.86
N ASN A 88 -9.32 -20.06 -4.73
CA ASN A 88 -9.27 -18.96 -5.69
C ASN A 88 -7.90 -18.26 -5.72
N PRO A 89 -6.83 -18.98 -6.15
CA PRO A 89 -5.47 -18.44 -6.14
C PRO A 89 -5.22 -17.38 -7.21
N ASN A 90 -6.13 -17.25 -8.19
CA ASN A 90 -6.00 -16.40 -9.37
C ASN A 90 -6.75 -15.06 -9.26
N SER A 91 -7.12 -14.66 -8.05
CA SER A 91 -7.74 -13.36 -7.80
C SER A 91 -6.70 -12.34 -7.37
N HIS A 92 -6.71 -11.19 -8.04
CA HIS A 92 -5.70 -10.14 -7.92
C HIS A 92 -6.34 -8.78 -7.57
N GLY A 93 -7.27 -8.78 -6.62
CA GLY A 93 -7.93 -7.58 -6.08
C GLY A 93 -6.97 -6.61 -5.36
N VAL A 94 -7.38 -5.35 -5.22
CA VAL A 94 -6.55 -4.27 -4.62
C VAL A 94 -6.24 -4.54 -3.15
N GLU A 95 -7.13 -5.21 -2.43
CA GLU A 95 -6.95 -5.59 -1.03
C GLU A 95 -5.74 -6.51 -0.80
N ASN A 96 -5.27 -7.18 -1.85
CA ASN A 96 -4.11 -8.08 -1.78
C ASN A 96 -2.78 -7.35 -1.54
N ILE A 97 -2.71 -6.03 -1.71
CA ILE A 97 -1.49 -5.25 -1.44
C ILE A 97 -1.19 -5.13 0.06
N ILE A 98 -2.19 -5.38 0.92
CA ILE A 98 -2.02 -5.40 2.37
C ILE A 98 -1.27 -6.67 2.76
N THR A 99 0.04 -6.54 2.96
CA THR A 99 0.96 -7.67 3.21
C THR A 99 1.54 -7.70 4.62
N THR A 100 1.28 -6.67 5.43
CA THR A 100 1.83 -6.55 6.78
C THR A 100 1.30 -7.68 7.66
N PHE A 101 2.23 -8.38 8.31
CA PHE A 101 2.00 -9.60 9.10
C PHE A 101 1.46 -10.82 8.31
N ASP A 102 1.47 -10.78 6.97
CA ASP A 102 1.05 -11.92 6.13
C ASP A 102 2.24 -12.83 5.78
N SER A 103 2.25 -14.04 6.36
CA SER A 103 3.23 -15.09 6.04
C SER A 103 3.24 -15.49 4.55
N LYS A 104 2.13 -15.28 3.83
CA LYS A 104 1.95 -15.59 2.41
C LYS A 104 2.00 -14.34 1.52
N ARG A 105 2.59 -13.23 1.99
CA ARG A 105 2.71 -11.97 1.24
C ARG A 105 3.24 -12.08 -0.19
N LYS A 106 4.08 -13.08 -0.49
CA LYS A 106 4.63 -13.31 -1.84
C LYS A 106 3.64 -13.96 -2.81
N MET A 107 2.51 -14.48 -2.33
CA MET A 107 1.56 -15.29 -3.11
C MET A 107 0.33 -14.50 -3.58
N LYS A 108 0.12 -13.28 -3.07
CA LYS A 108 -1.00 -12.42 -3.44
C LYS A 108 -0.46 -11.06 -3.88
N TRP A 109 -1.11 -10.46 -4.86
CA TRP A 109 -0.81 -9.13 -5.37
C TRP A 109 -2.06 -8.53 -6.01
N TRP A 110 -2.02 -7.23 -6.26
CA TRP A 110 -2.98 -6.54 -7.13
C TRP A 110 -2.46 -6.49 -8.56
N GLN A 111 -3.35 -6.63 -9.54
CA GLN A 111 -3.00 -6.55 -10.95
C GLN A 111 -4.06 -5.80 -11.75
N SER A 112 -3.63 -4.81 -12.53
CA SER A 112 -4.49 -4.09 -13.46
C SER A 112 -4.85 -4.93 -14.68
N GLU A 113 -5.81 -4.44 -15.48
CA GLU A 113 -6.07 -5.02 -16.79
C GLU A 113 -4.85 -4.88 -17.72
N ASN A 114 -4.72 -5.83 -18.66
CA ASN A 114 -3.59 -5.84 -19.59
C ASN A 114 -3.62 -4.60 -20.51
N GLY A 115 -2.46 -3.98 -20.73
CA GLY A 115 -2.32 -2.86 -21.65
C GLY A 115 -2.88 -1.52 -21.14
N VAL A 116 -3.36 -1.46 -19.89
CA VAL A 116 -3.77 -0.20 -19.27
C VAL A 116 -2.55 0.48 -18.66
N HIS A 117 -2.17 1.61 -19.23
CA HIS A 117 -0.97 2.37 -18.82
C HIS A 117 -1.26 3.41 -17.73
N GLN A 118 -2.49 3.90 -17.65
CA GLN A 118 -2.91 4.90 -16.66
C GLN A 118 -3.74 4.21 -15.58
N VAL A 119 -3.07 3.87 -14.48
CA VAL A 119 -3.69 3.19 -13.34
C VAL A 119 -3.38 3.96 -12.07
N SER A 120 -4.33 3.99 -11.14
CA SER A 120 -4.17 4.59 -9.82
C SER A 120 -4.60 3.61 -8.74
N ILE A 121 -3.94 3.70 -7.59
CA ILE A 121 -4.35 3.07 -6.33
C ILE A 121 -4.51 4.21 -5.33
N GLN A 122 -5.62 4.22 -4.61
CA GLN A 122 -5.94 5.24 -3.63
C GLN A 122 -6.29 4.58 -2.29
N LEU A 123 -5.77 5.15 -1.20
CA LEU A 123 -6.11 4.79 0.17
C LEU A 123 -6.78 6.00 0.84
N ASP A 124 -8.06 5.85 1.17
CA ASP A 124 -8.80 6.88 1.89
C ASP A 124 -8.66 6.72 3.40
N LEU A 125 -8.17 7.76 4.07
CA LEU A 125 -7.97 7.74 5.52
C LEU A 125 -9.11 8.48 6.22
N GLU A 126 -9.58 7.93 7.33
CA GLU A 126 -10.68 8.48 8.13
C GLU A 126 -10.32 9.77 8.88
N THR A 127 -9.02 10.05 9.00
CA THR A 127 -8.48 11.22 9.68
C THR A 127 -7.10 11.57 9.11
N VAL A 128 -6.50 12.64 9.61
CA VAL A 128 -5.15 13.07 9.22
C VAL A 128 -4.11 12.23 9.96
N PHE A 129 -3.16 11.68 9.20
CA PHE A 129 -2.02 10.93 9.72
C PHE A 129 -0.71 11.61 9.35
N GLN A 130 0.31 11.40 10.17
CA GLN A 130 1.68 11.76 9.81
C GLN A 130 2.29 10.63 8.99
N PHE A 131 2.54 10.90 7.71
CA PHE A 131 3.16 9.97 6.79
C PHE A 131 4.68 9.91 7.05
N SER A 132 5.27 8.71 7.02
CA SER A 132 6.70 8.51 7.24
C SER A 132 7.42 8.03 5.98
N HIS A 133 6.94 6.95 5.39
CA HIS A 133 7.48 6.38 4.16
C HIS A 133 6.46 5.44 3.51
N LEU A 134 6.65 5.20 2.21
CA LEU A 134 5.92 4.26 1.39
C LEU A 134 6.93 3.32 0.73
N VAL A 135 6.62 2.03 0.75
CA VAL A 135 7.39 1.00 0.05
C VAL A 135 6.43 0.24 -0.84
N LEU A 136 6.68 0.27 -2.14
CA LEU A 136 5.94 -0.49 -3.13
C LEU A 136 6.85 -1.59 -3.67
N THR A 137 6.37 -2.83 -3.65
CA THR A 137 7.09 -3.98 -4.23
C THR A 137 6.29 -4.52 -5.41
N PHE A 138 6.87 -4.48 -6.60
CA PHE A 138 6.17 -4.85 -7.83
C PHE A 138 6.36 -6.33 -8.17
N LYS A 139 5.26 -7.00 -8.56
CA LYS A 139 5.30 -8.39 -9.05
C LYS A 139 5.79 -8.46 -10.51
N SER A 140 5.56 -7.40 -11.27
CA SER A 140 6.06 -7.13 -12.61
C SER A 140 7.27 -6.20 -12.55
N PHE A 141 7.73 -5.76 -13.73
CA PHE A 141 8.57 -4.57 -13.86
C PHE A 141 7.95 -3.37 -13.15
N ARG A 142 8.81 -2.49 -12.64
CA ARG A 142 8.40 -1.20 -12.09
C ARG A 142 7.88 -0.29 -13.22
N PRO A 143 6.98 0.66 -12.93
CA PRO A 143 6.47 1.57 -13.95
C PRO A 143 7.60 2.40 -14.57
N ALA A 144 7.56 2.59 -15.89
CA ALA A 144 8.48 3.48 -16.60
C ALA A 144 8.37 4.93 -16.11
N ALA A 145 7.15 5.34 -15.73
CA ALA A 145 6.88 6.60 -15.06
C ALA A 145 5.70 6.43 -14.09
N MET A 146 5.81 7.04 -12.91
CA MET A 146 4.75 7.13 -11.91
C MET A 146 4.92 8.37 -11.04
N LEU A 147 3.89 8.74 -10.31
CA LEU A 147 3.93 9.80 -9.32
C LEU A 147 3.14 9.37 -8.08
N VAL A 148 3.50 9.95 -6.94
CA VAL A 148 2.76 9.77 -5.69
C VAL A 148 2.15 11.11 -5.29
N GLU A 149 0.85 11.12 -5.07
CA GLU A 149 0.11 12.28 -4.59
C GLU A 149 -0.44 12.03 -3.20
N ARG A 150 -0.75 13.11 -2.50
CA ARG A 150 -1.47 13.08 -1.24
C ARG A 150 -2.45 14.23 -1.13
N SER A 151 -3.45 14.03 -0.30
CA SER A 151 -4.44 15.03 0.05
C SER A 151 -4.53 15.18 1.57
N LYS A 152 -4.58 16.43 2.04
CA LYS A 152 -4.79 16.78 3.46
C LYS A 152 -6.24 17.14 3.76
N ASP A 153 -7.03 17.38 2.72
CA ASP A 153 -8.40 17.88 2.79
C ASP A 153 -9.41 16.85 2.27
N PHE A 154 -9.09 15.57 2.48
CA PHE A 154 -9.95 14.42 2.19
C PHE A 154 -10.39 14.35 0.72
N GLY A 155 -9.42 14.50 -0.20
CA GLY A 155 -9.60 14.32 -1.64
C GLY A 155 -10.04 15.57 -2.40
N ARG A 156 -10.14 16.74 -1.76
CA ARG A 156 -10.55 17.99 -2.43
C ARG A 156 -9.42 18.61 -3.25
N SER A 157 -8.21 18.60 -2.72
CA SER A 157 -6.99 19.00 -3.41
C SER A 157 -5.91 17.95 -3.24
N TRP A 158 -5.05 17.86 -4.25
CA TRP A 158 -3.95 16.90 -4.31
C TRP A 158 -2.65 17.66 -4.52
N LYS A 159 -1.62 17.26 -3.79
CA LYS A 159 -0.26 17.74 -3.98
C LYS A 159 0.62 16.56 -4.35
N VAL A 160 1.45 16.74 -5.37
CA VAL A 160 2.44 15.75 -5.75
C VAL A 160 3.53 15.71 -4.69
N PHE A 161 3.82 14.51 -4.21
CA PHE A 161 4.90 14.23 -3.28
C PHE A 161 6.22 14.06 -4.02
N ARG A 162 6.24 13.20 -5.03
CA ARG A 162 7.44 12.85 -5.81
C ARG A 162 7.05 12.23 -7.14
N TYR A 163 7.87 12.48 -8.16
CA TYR A 163 7.81 11.80 -9.45
C TYR A 163 8.90 10.71 -9.51
N PHE A 164 8.63 9.62 -10.21
CA PHE A 164 9.60 8.56 -10.49
C PHE A 164 9.53 8.22 -11.97
N ALA A 165 10.66 8.25 -12.68
CA ALA A 165 10.70 7.88 -14.09
C ALA A 165 12.08 7.34 -14.48
N GLU A 166 12.13 6.43 -15.44
CA GLU A 166 13.40 5.94 -16.01
C GLU A 166 14.14 7.08 -16.72
N ASP A 167 13.39 7.90 -17.46
CA ASP A 167 13.85 9.15 -18.07
C ASP A 167 12.92 10.30 -17.63
N CYS A 168 13.40 11.07 -16.65
CA CYS A 168 12.67 12.20 -16.09
C CYS A 168 12.44 13.32 -17.11
N ALA A 169 13.42 13.60 -17.97
CA ALA A 169 13.30 14.65 -18.98
C ALA A 169 12.26 14.28 -20.06
N LEU A 170 12.13 12.98 -20.37
CA LEU A 170 11.13 12.48 -21.32
C LEU A 170 9.72 12.49 -20.74
N HIS A 171 9.54 11.96 -19.52
CA HIS A 171 8.21 11.75 -18.93
C HIS A 171 7.68 12.95 -18.15
N PHE A 172 8.56 13.73 -17.52
CA PHE A 172 8.24 14.87 -16.68
C PHE A 172 9.15 16.07 -16.99
N PRO A 173 9.11 16.62 -18.23
CA PRO A 173 10.06 17.63 -18.71
C PRO A 173 10.08 18.93 -17.89
N SER A 174 9.00 19.22 -17.15
CA SER A 174 8.87 20.42 -16.32
C SER A 174 9.33 20.22 -14.87
N VAL A 175 9.83 19.04 -14.51
CA VAL A 175 10.21 18.67 -13.14
C VAL A 175 11.73 18.48 -13.10
N SER A 176 12.38 19.04 -12.08
CA SER A 176 13.82 18.84 -11.88
C SER A 176 14.12 17.38 -11.52
N ASP A 177 15.13 16.79 -12.15
CA ASP A 177 15.73 15.50 -11.81
C ASP A 177 16.95 15.63 -10.86
N GLU A 178 17.29 16.86 -10.48
CA GLU A 178 18.34 17.13 -9.50
C GLU A 178 17.89 16.75 -8.08
N THR A 179 18.87 16.53 -7.20
CA THR A 179 18.59 16.32 -5.79
C THR A 179 17.86 17.53 -5.19
N ALA A 180 16.79 17.27 -4.45
CA ALA A 180 16.04 18.30 -3.74
C ALA A 180 16.99 19.19 -2.92
N SER A 181 16.88 20.51 -3.09
CA SER A 181 17.68 21.48 -2.33
C SER A 181 16.97 21.89 -1.03
N ASN A 182 15.64 21.85 -1.05
CA ASN A 182 14.78 22.09 0.10
C ASN A 182 13.83 20.91 0.32
N ILE A 183 13.32 20.81 1.54
CA ILE A 183 12.40 19.74 1.92
C ILE A 183 11.05 19.79 1.19
N ASN A 184 10.68 20.94 0.64
CA ASN A 184 9.44 21.15 -0.09
C ASN A 184 9.60 20.97 -1.61
N ASP A 185 10.82 20.73 -2.09
CA ASP A 185 11.06 20.63 -3.53
C ASP A 185 10.49 19.31 -4.06
N VAL A 186 9.66 19.42 -5.10
CA VAL A 186 9.10 18.26 -5.80
C VAL A 186 10.03 17.93 -6.97
N VAL A 187 10.69 16.78 -6.88
CA VAL A 187 11.68 16.31 -7.85
C VAL A 187 11.27 15.00 -8.50
N CYS A 188 11.93 14.65 -9.60
CA CYS A 188 11.83 13.36 -10.26
C CYS A 188 13.01 12.46 -9.87
N ASP A 189 12.72 11.26 -9.37
CA ASP A 189 13.71 10.30 -8.88
C ASP A 189 13.77 9.06 -9.79
N SER A 190 14.87 8.93 -10.53
CA SER A 190 15.06 7.82 -11.48
C SER A 190 15.63 6.55 -10.85
N ARG A 191 16.11 6.61 -9.60
CA ARG A 191 16.83 5.51 -8.94
C ARG A 191 15.99 4.24 -8.78
N TYR A 192 14.68 4.37 -8.71
CA TYR A 192 13.75 3.26 -8.53
C TYR A 192 13.00 2.87 -9.81
N SER A 193 13.31 3.47 -10.96
CA SER A 193 12.54 3.26 -12.20
C SER A 193 13.22 2.38 -13.23
N GLY A 194 14.42 1.86 -12.94
CA GLY A 194 15.11 0.95 -13.85
C GLY A 194 14.34 -0.37 -14.10
N PRO A 195 14.58 -1.03 -15.25
CA PRO A 195 13.88 -2.26 -15.62
C PRO A 195 14.31 -3.49 -14.80
N GLU A 196 15.44 -3.46 -14.12
CA GLU A 196 15.90 -4.58 -13.29
C GLU A 196 15.68 -4.33 -11.79
N PRO A 197 15.18 -5.32 -11.03
CA PRO A 197 14.79 -6.68 -11.44
C PRO A 197 13.40 -6.74 -12.09
N SER A 198 13.15 -7.79 -12.88
CA SER A 198 11.86 -8.03 -13.55
C SER A 198 10.71 -8.40 -12.61
N THR A 199 11.02 -8.83 -11.38
CA THR A 199 10.06 -9.13 -10.32
C THR A 199 10.67 -8.75 -8.98
N GLY A 200 9.85 -8.26 -8.05
CA GLY A 200 10.29 -7.86 -6.72
C GLY A 200 11.05 -6.54 -6.70
N GLY A 201 10.99 -5.75 -7.77
CA GLY A 201 11.55 -4.40 -7.79
C GLY A 201 10.81 -3.51 -6.79
N GLU A 202 11.56 -2.72 -6.02
CA GLU A 202 11.00 -1.83 -5.01
C GLU A 202 11.08 -0.37 -5.45
N VAL A 203 10.07 0.41 -5.05
CA VAL A 203 10.05 1.87 -5.09
C VAL A 203 9.85 2.35 -3.64
N VAL A 204 10.78 3.17 -3.16
CA VAL A 204 10.75 3.68 -1.78
C VAL A 204 10.63 5.19 -1.80
N LEU A 205 9.61 5.70 -1.13
CA LEU A 205 9.40 7.12 -0.88
C LEU A 205 9.51 7.37 0.61
N LYS A 206 10.37 8.31 1.02
CA LYS A 206 10.44 8.77 2.41
C LYS A 206 9.88 10.19 2.49
N ALA A 207 9.06 10.46 3.50
CA ALA A 207 8.46 11.77 3.70
C ALA A 207 9.52 12.85 3.97
N LEU A 208 10.56 12.44 4.70
CA LEU A 208 11.71 13.25 5.04
C LEU A 208 12.93 12.60 4.40
N ASP A 209 13.59 13.33 3.49
CA ASP A 209 14.84 12.84 2.91
C ASP A 209 15.92 12.87 4.01
N PRO A 210 16.62 11.75 4.28
CA PRO A 210 17.63 11.68 5.32
C PRO A 210 18.81 12.65 5.13
N VAL A 211 18.97 13.24 3.93
CA VAL A 211 19.99 14.26 3.65
C VAL A 211 19.70 15.57 4.38
N PHE A 212 18.44 15.85 4.74
CA PHE A 212 18.07 17.10 5.42
C PHE A 212 18.14 16.96 6.94
N GLU A 213 18.86 17.88 7.59
CA GLU A 213 18.84 18.02 9.05
C GLU A 213 17.59 18.79 9.51
N ILE A 214 16.76 18.14 10.32
CA ILE A 214 15.52 18.75 10.83
C ILE A 214 15.81 19.39 12.19
N GLN A 215 15.84 20.72 12.21
CA GLN A 215 16.03 21.49 13.45
C GLN A 215 14.76 21.50 14.32
N ASN A 216 13.57 21.57 13.70
CA ASN A 216 12.29 21.57 14.40
C ASN A 216 11.24 20.70 13.68
N PRO A 217 10.88 19.52 14.22
CA PRO A 217 9.89 18.62 13.62
C PRO A 217 8.45 19.18 13.66
N TYR A 218 8.20 20.23 14.44
CA TYR A 218 6.91 20.90 14.55
C TYR A 218 6.80 22.14 13.66
N ALA A 219 7.82 22.44 12.85
CA ALA A 219 7.77 23.56 11.93
C ALA A 219 6.63 23.35 10.90
N PRO A 220 5.88 24.41 10.51
CA PRO A 220 4.73 24.28 9.62
C PRO A 220 5.06 23.58 8.30
N ASN A 221 6.23 23.86 7.71
CA ASN A 221 6.69 23.21 6.49
C ASN A 221 6.94 21.70 6.67
N ILE A 222 7.31 21.25 7.88
CA ILE A 222 7.52 19.82 8.18
C ILE A 222 6.19 19.11 8.43
N GLN A 223 5.26 19.76 9.13
CA GLN A 223 3.90 19.24 9.34
C GLN A 223 3.04 19.26 8.07
N GLU A 224 3.48 20.01 7.07
CA GLU A 224 2.90 20.00 5.75
C GLU A 224 3.41 18.89 4.86
N LEU A 225 4.42 18.09 5.26
CA LEU A 225 4.95 16.93 4.51
C LEU A 225 4.18 15.63 4.72
#